data_AF-A0A1W1DJ96-F1
#
_entry.id   AF-A0A1W1DJ96-F1
#
_cell.length_a   1.000
_cell.length_b   1.000
_cell.length_c   1.000
_cell.angle_alpha   90.00
_cell.angle_beta   90.00
_cell.angle_gamma   90.00
#
_symmetry.space_group_name_H-M   'P 1'
#
loop_
_entity.id
_entity.type
_entity.pdbx_description
1 polymer ?
#
loop_
_entity_poly.entity_id
_entity_poly.type
_entity_poly.pdbx_seq_one_letter_code
_entity_poly.pdbx_strand_id
1 'polypeptide(L)'
;MGMCYGVIGRAFPGIEDDEPFDQYQKIVTDLSKGVDDRREIMTFNHPNLIHRACLPACMHTHHFNLLGDDLYLESYQRSSDYALGQPFNHFQVAFLLLITAQITGKKAKKMRHHLSNVHLYENQVDIFKNEQVDREPLPLPSLKINPEIKTLEDLETWVTMDDFELVGYEHHDPVKYPFTV
;
A
#
# COMPACT_ATOMS: atom_id res chain seq x y z
N MET A 1 0.42 17.86 4.09
CA MET A 1 0.69 17.43 2.71
C MET A 1 -0.40 17.84 1.70
N GLY A 2 -1.53 18.41 2.13
CA GLY A 2 -2.58 18.87 1.21
C GLY A 2 -3.53 17.73 0.79
N MET A 3 -4.17 17.89 -0.37
CA MET A 3 -5.17 16.95 -0.90
C MET A 3 -4.50 15.70 -1.52
N CYS A 4 -3.84 14.88 -0.70
CA CYS A 4 -3.17 13.65 -1.13
C CYS A 4 -3.36 12.49 -0.15
N TYR A 5 -3.15 11.27 -0.66
CA TYR A 5 -3.16 10.01 0.10
C TYR A 5 -4.35 9.91 1.06
N GLY A 6 -4.12 9.81 2.38
CA GLY A 6 -5.16 9.59 3.38
C GLY A 6 -6.30 10.61 3.34
N VAL A 7 -6.04 11.88 2.99
CA VAL A 7 -7.11 12.88 2.85
C VAL A 7 -8.09 12.49 1.74
N ILE A 8 -7.57 12.12 0.56
CA ILE A 8 -8.41 11.68 -0.56
C ILE A 8 -8.99 10.28 -0.29
N GLY A 9 -8.22 9.39 0.34
CA GLY A 9 -8.63 8.02 0.64
C GLY A 9 -9.79 7.94 1.63
N ARG A 10 -9.76 8.75 2.69
CA ARG A 10 -10.72 8.73 3.80
C ARG A 10 -11.78 9.83 3.72
N ALA A 11 -11.59 10.84 2.88
CA ALA A 11 -12.53 11.93 2.69
C ALA A 11 -12.48 12.41 1.23
N PHE A 12 -12.83 11.51 0.30
CA PHE A 12 -12.90 11.84 -1.12
C PHE A 12 -13.99 12.91 -1.32
N PRO A 13 -13.67 14.09 -1.89
CA PRO A 13 -14.63 15.18 -1.97
C PRO A 13 -15.90 14.82 -2.76
N GLY A 14 -17.06 15.08 -2.14
CA GLY A 14 -18.38 14.95 -2.75
C GLY A 14 -18.66 16.08 -3.76
N ILE A 15 -19.81 15.98 -4.42
CA ILE A 15 -20.33 17.02 -5.32
C ILE A 15 -21.39 17.82 -4.54
N GLU A 16 -21.38 19.15 -4.66
CA GLU A 16 -22.35 20.03 -4.00
C GLU A 16 -22.39 19.83 -2.47
N ASP A 17 -23.53 19.39 -1.95
CA ASP A 17 -23.81 19.17 -0.52
C ASP A 17 -23.53 17.72 -0.07
N ASP A 18 -22.95 16.88 -0.94
CA ASP A 18 -22.56 15.52 -0.57
C ASP A 18 -21.43 15.54 0.49
N GLU A 19 -21.62 14.76 1.55
CA GLU A 19 -20.58 14.52 2.55
C GLU A 19 -19.35 13.84 1.89
N PRO A 20 -18.13 14.13 2.38
CA PRO A 20 -16.94 13.45 1.89
C PRO A 20 -17.04 11.93 2.01
N PHE A 21 -16.63 11.24 0.96
CA PHE A 21 -16.75 9.81 0.85
C PHE A 21 -15.49 9.08 1.36
N ASP A 22 -15.64 8.29 2.43
CA ASP A 22 -14.57 7.42 2.92
C ASP A 22 -14.50 6.14 2.09
N GLN A 23 -13.58 6.12 1.12
CA GLN A 23 -13.41 5.01 0.19
C GLN A 23 -13.00 3.73 0.91
N TYR A 24 -12.06 3.83 1.87
CA TYR A 24 -11.54 2.66 2.56
C TYR A 24 -12.57 2.08 3.54
N GLN A 25 -13.30 2.93 4.26
CA GLN A 25 -14.40 2.49 5.12
C GLN A 25 -15.47 1.74 4.33
N LYS A 26 -15.86 2.22 3.13
CA LYS A 26 -16.79 1.48 2.26
C LYS A 26 -16.24 0.09 1.94
N ILE A 27 -14.99 0.02 1.46
CA ILE A 27 -14.34 -1.25 1.08
C ILE A 27 -14.34 -2.22 2.26
N VAL A 28 -13.88 -1.79 3.45
CA VAL A 28 -13.85 -2.64 4.64
C VAL A 28 -15.25 -3.11 5.03
N THR A 29 -16.26 -2.25 4.91
CA THR A 29 -17.66 -2.57 5.23
C THR A 29 -18.21 -3.65 4.30
N ASP A 30 -17.98 -3.52 3.00
CA ASP A 30 -18.51 -4.43 1.99
C ASP A 30 -17.76 -5.78 2.02
N LEU A 31 -16.43 -5.75 2.15
CA LEU A 31 -15.63 -6.96 2.33
C LEU A 31 -16.02 -7.73 3.59
N SER A 32 -16.25 -7.05 4.72
CA SER A 32 -16.71 -7.68 5.97
C SER A 32 -18.07 -8.39 5.81
N LYS A 33 -18.95 -7.86 4.94
CA LYS A 33 -20.25 -8.48 4.61
C LYS A 33 -20.14 -9.58 3.55
N GLY A 34 -18.94 -9.81 2.98
CA GLY A 34 -18.73 -10.76 1.90
C GLY A 34 -19.31 -10.30 0.55
N VAL A 35 -19.46 -8.99 0.35
CA VAL A 35 -19.94 -8.43 -0.92
C VAL A 35 -18.79 -8.44 -1.94
N ASP A 36 -18.98 -9.13 -3.05
CA ASP A 36 -18.09 -9.08 -4.22
C ASP A 36 -18.48 -7.89 -5.12
N ASP A 37 -18.16 -6.67 -4.68
CA ASP A 37 -18.28 -5.49 -5.53
C ASP A 37 -17.03 -5.36 -6.41
N ARG A 38 -17.21 -5.44 -7.73
CA ARG A 38 -16.14 -5.25 -8.71
C ARG A 38 -15.59 -3.82 -8.73
N ARG A 39 -16.12 -2.92 -7.89
CA ARG A 39 -15.76 -1.51 -7.76
C ARG A 39 -15.12 -1.17 -6.42
N GLU A 40 -14.61 -2.14 -5.66
CA GLU A 40 -13.84 -1.87 -4.43
C GLU A 40 -12.48 -1.22 -4.73
N ILE A 41 -12.54 0.03 -5.18
CA ILE A 41 -11.41 0.82 -5.67
C ILE A 41 -11.23 2.00 -4.72
N MET A 42 -10.03 2.09 -4.16
CA MET A 42 -9.56 3.27 -3.45
C MET A 42 -8.56 4.00 -4.34
N THR A 43 -8.81 5.26 -4.63
CA THR A 43 -7.86 6.10 -5.38
C THR A 43 -7.44 7.33 -4.58
N PHE A 44 -6.17 7.69 -4.72
CA PHE A 44 -5.59 8.93 -4.20
C PHE A 44 -5.47 10.00 -5.29
N ASN A 45 -5.92 9.71 -6.51
CA ASN A 45 -5.84 10.61 -7.64
C ASN A 45 -7.17 11.35 -7.83
N HIS A 46 -7.21 12.63 -7.47
CA HIS A 46 -8.32 13.51 -7.78
C HIS A 46 -7.86 14.61 -8.75
N PRO A 47 -8.03 14.46 -10.07
CA PRO A 47 -7.44 15.35 -11.08
C PRO A 47 -7.66 16.85 -10.84
N ASN A 48 -8.88 17.24 -10.44
CA ASN A 48 -9.20 18.64 -10.18
C ASN A 48 -8.56 19.22 -8.89
N LEU A 49 -7.97 18.38 -8.04
CA LEU A 49 -7.42 18.77 -6.73
C LEU A 49 -5.94 18.45 -6.58
N ILE A 50 -5.30 17.86 -7.58
CA ILE A 50 -3.85 17.55 -7.57
C ILE A 50 -3.02 18.80 -7.24
N HIS A 51 -3.42 19.97 -7.73
CA HIS A 51 -2.75 21.25 -7.47
C HIS A 51 -2.75 21.67 -6.00
N ARG A 52 -3.58 21.05 -5.16
CA ARG A 52 -3.66 21.28 -3.71
C ARG A 52 -2.86 20.25 -2.90
N ALA A 53 -2.19 19.30 -3.56
CA ALA A 53 -1.28 18.36 -2.93
C ALA A 53 0.16 18.89 -2.97
N CYS A 54 0.95 18.60 -1.93
CA CYS A 54 2.39 18.89 -1.96
C CYS A 54 3.13 18.02 -2.99
N LEU A 55 2.58 16.84 -3.30
CA LEU A 55 3.01 15.99 -4.41
C LEU A 55 1.83 15.09 -4.87
N PRO A 56 1.68 14.85 -6.18
CA PRO A 56 0.70 13.89 -6.67
C PRO A 56 1.09 12.47 -6.24
N ALA A 57 0.11 11.64 -5.86
CA ALA A 57 0.36 10.28 -5.39
C ALA A 57 1.16 9.45 -6.41
N CYS A 58 2.25 8.80 -5.98
CA CYS A 58 3.02 7.88 -6.84
C CYS A 58 2.25 6.57 -7.02
N MET A 59 1.96 5.89 -5.92
CA MET A 59 0.96 4.82 -5.88
C MET A 59 -0.40 5.45 -5.69
N HIS A 60 -1.27 5.34 -6.70
CA HIS A 60 -2.45 6.18 -6.80
C HIS A 60 -3.76 5.40 -6.71
N THR A 61 -3.75 4.08 -6.90
CA THR A 61 -4.97 3.27 -6.89
C THR A 61 -4.70 1.91 -6.29
N HIS A 62 -5.67 1.45 -5.50
CA HIS A 62 -5.81 0.10 -4.97
C HIS A 62 -7.17 -0.46 -5.37
N HIS A 63 -7.22 -1.71 -5.83
CA HIS A 63 -8.44 -2.42 -6.20
C HIS A 63 -8.50 -3.76 -5.49
N PHE A 64 -9.49 -3.92 -4.61
CA PHE A 64 -9.75 -5.16 -3.90
C PHE A 64 -10.71 -6.03 -4.71
N ASN A 65 -10.44 -7.33 -4.74
CA ASN A 65 -11.33 -8.31 -5.37
C ASN A 65 -11.55 -9.47 -4.41
N LEU A 66 -12.80 -9.92 -4.30
CA LEU A 66 -13.20 -10.99 -3.40
C LEU A 66 -13.71 -12.20 -4.20
N LEU A 67 -13.17 -13.39 -3.95
CA LEU A 67 -13.66 -14.64 -4.50
C LEU A 67 -13.95 -15.63 -3.37
N GLY A 68 -15.22 -15.74 -2.98
CA GLY A 68 -15.58 -16.44 -1.75
C GLY A 68 -14.99 -15.71 -0.54
N ASP A 69 -14.06 -16.35 0.18
CA ASP A 69 -13.32 -15.72 1.28
C ASP A 69 -11.92 -15.26 0.89
N ASP A 70 -11.52 -15.45 -0.37
CA ASP A 70 -10.17 -15.16 -0.83
C ASP A 70 -10.08 -13.70 -1.30
N LEU A 71 -9.24 -12.91 -0.62
CA LEU A 71 -9.01 -11.50 -0.90
C LEU A 71 -7.76 -11.32 -1.77
N TYR A 72 -7.91 -10.51 -2.81
CA TYR A 72 -6.85 -10.11 -3.74
C TYR A 72 -6.75 -8.60 -3.77
N LEU A 73 -5.54 -8.10 -4.04
CA LEU A 73 -5.27 -6.66 -4.14
C LEU A 73 -4.48 -6.36 -5.42
N GLU A 74 -4.93 -5.37 -6.17
CA GLU A 74 -4.15 -4.75 -7.24
C GLU A 74 -3.79 -3.32 -6.87
N SER A 75 -2.54 -2.94 -7.05
CA SER A 75 -2.05 -1.59 -6.77
C SER A 75 -1.34 -1.02 -7.98
N TYR A 76 -1.60 0.25 -8.29
CA TYR A 76 -1.07 0.95 -9.46
C TYR A 76 -0.18 2.11 -9.03
N GLN A 77 1.07 2.09 -9.49
CA GLN A 77 2.08 3.10 -9.23
C GLN A 77 2.58 3.72 -10.54
N ARG A 78 2.32 5.03 -10.71
CA ARG A 78 2.66 5.77 -11.94
C ARG A 78 4.17 6.01 -12.08
N SER A 79 4.89 6.09 -10.96
CA SER A 79 6.31 6.45 -10.88
C SER A 79 6.96 5.73 -9.71
N SER A 80 8.06 5.03 -9.97
CA SER A 80 8.73 4.17 -9.00
C SER A 80 10.24 4.31 -9.10
N ASP A 81 10.83 5.07 -8.17
CA ASP A 81 12.26 4.95 -7.85
C ASP A 81 12.49 3.52 -7.37
N TYR A 82 13.22 2.74 -8.15
CA TYR A 82 13.38 1.32 -7.93
C TYR A 82 14.36 0.99 -6.80
N ALA A 83 15.34 1.84 -6.53
CA ALA A 83 16.36 1.61 -5.51
C ALA A 83 15.87 1.97 -4.10
N LEU A 84 15.13 3.07 -3.98
CA LEU A 84 14.67 3.57 -2.69
C LEU A 84 13.18 3.37 -2.46
N GLY A 85 12.32 3.89 -3.33
CA GLY A 85 10.87 3.92 -3.08
C GLY A 85 10.19 2.56 -3.20
N GLN A 86 10.57 1.80 -4.23
CA GLN A 86 9.89 0.56 -4.61
C GLN A 86 9.86 -0.49 -3.50
N PRO A 87 10.95 -0.78 -2.76
CA PRO A 87 10.93 -1.80 -1.71
C PRO A 87 9.90 -1.49 -0.61
N PHE A 88 9.83 -0.22 -0.17
CA PHE A 88 8.84 0.23 0.81
C PHE A 88 7.42 0.15 0.26
N ASN A 89 7.22 0.61 -0.98
CA ASN A 89 5.91 0.55 -1.63
C ASN A 89 5.44 -0.90 -1.82
N HIS A 90 6.32 -1.81 -2.19
CA HIS A 90 5.99 -3.24 -2.34
C HIS A 90 5.54 -3.86 -1.01
N PHE A 91 6.27 -3.60 0.08
CA PHE A 91 5.87 -4.04 1.41
C PHE A 91 4.54 -3.42 1.85
N GLN A 92 4.32 -2.13 1.58
CA GLN A 92 3.07 -1.44 1.91
C GLN A 92 1.85 -2.10 1.23
N VAL A 93 1.98 -2.54 -0.03
CA VAL A 93 0.89 -3.27 -0.72
C VAL A 93 0.64 -4.64 -0.07
N ALA A 94 1.72 -5.36 0.29
CA ALA A 94 1.58 -6.64 0.97
C ALA A 94 0.90 -6.47 2.34
N PHE A 95 1.34 -5.49 3.11
CA PHE A 95 0.77 -5.12 4.39
C PHE A 95 -0.71 -4.78 4.26
N LEU A 96 -1.09 -3.91 3.30
CA LEU A 96 -2.47 -3.51 3.08
C LEU A 96 -3.37 -4.72 2.78
N LEU A 97 -2.92 -5.66 1.94
CA LEU A 97 -3.68 -6.88 1.67
C LEU A 97 -3.85 -7.73 2.95
N LEU A 98 -2.76 -7.96 3.69
CA LEU A 98 -2.76 -8.79 4.90
C LEU A 98 -3.66 -8.20 5.98
N ILE A 99 -3.52 -6.91 6.28
CA ILE A 99 -4.29 -6.27 7.34
C ILE A 99 -5.76 -6.14 6.98
N THR A 100 -6.08 -5.80 5.72
CA THR A 100 -7.48 -5.73 5.25
C THR A 100 -8.12 -7.10 5.34
N ALA A 101 -7.42 -8.16 4.92
CA ALA A 101 -7.93 -9.52 5.05
C ALA A 101 -8.23 -9.87 6.51
N GLN A 102 -7.33 -9.55 7.45
CA GLN A 102 -7.52 -9.83 8.87
C GLN A 102 -8.76 -9.12 9.43
N ILE A 103 -8.88 -7.80 9.24
CA ILE A 103 -9.98 -7.00 9.83
C ILE A 103 -11.35 -7.22 9.15
N THR A 104 -11.38 -7.91 8.01
CA THR A 104 -12.61 -8.27 7.29
C THR A 104 -12.94 -9.76 7.40
N GLY A 105 -12.14 -10.54 8.14
CA GLY A 105 -12.29 -11.98 8.26
C GLY A 105 -12.06 -12.75 6.96
N LYS A 106 -11.28 -12.20 6.02
CA LYS A 106 -10.94 -12.79 4.72
C LYS A 106 -9.55 -13.41 4.71
N LYS A 107 -9.25 -14.12 3.62
CA LYS A 107 -7.98 -14.83 3.41
C LYS A 107 -7.17 -14.10 2.35
N ALA A 108 -6.09 -13.43 2.76
CA ALA A 108 -5.15 -12.83 1.83
C ALA A 108 -4.59 -13.89 0.88
N LYS A 109 -4.68 -13.64 -0.43
CA LYS A 109 -4.11 -14.53 -1.46
C LYS A 109 -2.96 -13.89 -2.21
N LYS A 110 -3.26 -13.09 -3.21
CA LYS A 110 -2.25 -12.54 -4.11
C LYS A 110 -2.44 -11.05 -4.27
N MET A 111 -1.34 -10.33 -4.11
CA MET A 111 -1.23 -8.95 -4.55
C MET A 111 -0.63 -8.87 -5.97
N ARG A 112 -1.03 -7.85 -6.72
CA ARG A 112 -0.41 -7.45 -7.99
C ARG A 112 -0.01 -5.98 -7.87
N HIS A 113 1.28 -5.69 -8.03
CA HIS A 113 1.79 -4.33 -7.96
C HIS A 113 2.27 -3.89 -9.34
N HIS A 114 1.48 -3.03 -9.99
CA HIS A 114 1.71 -2.52 -11.33
C HIS A 114 2.55 -1.25 -11.25
N LEU A 115 3.73 -1.28 -11.86
CA LEU A 115 4.64 -0.13 -11.96
C LEU A 115 4.65 0.38 -13.40
N SER A 116 4.37 1.67 -13.61
CA SER A 116 4.32 2.26 -14.96
C SER A 116 5.69 2.80 -15.39
N ASN A 117 6.19 3.83 -14.71
CA ASN A 117 7.54 4.34 -14.92
C ASN A 117 8.46 3.80 -13.83
N VAL A 118 9.27 2.80 -14.16
CA VAL A 118 10.29 2.23 -13.29
C VAL A 118 11.63 2.85 -13.66
N HIS A 119 12.31 3.45 -12.70
CA HIS A 119 13.56 4.17 -12.96
C HIS A 119 14.55 4.04 -11.80
N LEU A 120 15.81 4.28 -12.14
CA LEU A 120 16.90 4.59 -11.21
C LEU A 120 17.37 6.01 -11.54
N TYR A 121 17.71 6.80 -10.51
CA TYR A 121 18.40 8.07 -10.73
C TYR A 121 19.84 7.81 -11.18
N GLU A 122 20.43 8.71 -11.97
CA GLU A 122 21.78 8.54 -12.51
C GLU A 122 22.84 8.27 -11.43
N ASN A 123 22.73 8.97 -10.29
CA ASN A 123 23.60 8.80 -9.13
C ASN A 123 23.34 7.51 -8.31
N GLN A 124 22.32 6.72 -8.67
CA GLN A 124 22.02 5.42 -8.07
C GLN A 124 22.45 4.26 -8.96
N VAL A 125 22.63 4.47 -10.28
CA VAL A 125 22.86 3.38 -11.25
C VAL A 125 24.09 2.54 -10.91
N ASP A 126 25.24 3.19 -10.69
CA ASP A 126 26.48 2.48 -10.41
C ASP A 126 26.42 1.74 -9.06
N ILE A 127 25.82 2.36 -8.04
CA ILE A 127 25.63 1.74 -6.72
C ILE A 127 24.72 0.51 -6.86
N PHE A 128 23.59 0.65 -7.55
CA PHE A 128 22.63 -0.43 -7.72
C PHE A 128 23.25 -1.62 -8.44
N LYS A 129 23.96 -1.35 -9.54
CA LYS A 129 24.60 -2.38 -10.35
C LYS A 129 25.69 -3.12 -9.56
N ASN A 130 26.56 -2.40 -8.85
CA ASN A 130 27.75 -2.99 -8.26
C ASN A 130 27.51 -3.55 -6.85
N GLU A 131 26.50 -3.07 -6.12
CA GLU A 131 26.26 -3.47 -4.74
C GLU A 131 25.00 -4.32 -4.54
N GLN A 132 23.95 -4.14 -5.35
CA GLN A 132 22.64 -4.78 -5.13
C GLN A 132 22.35 -5.95 -6.08
N VAL A 133 22.69 -5.82 -7.37
CA VAL A 133 22.29 -6.79 -8.41
C VAL A 133 22.89 -8.18 -8.18
N ASP A 134 24.13 -8.26 -7.72
CA ASP A 134 24.84 -9.54 -7.55
C ASP A 134 24.59 -10.20 -6.17
N ARG A 135 23.69 -9.64 -5.35
CA ARG A 135 23.34 -10.24 -4.05
C ARG A 135 22.31 -11.35 -4.21
N GLU A 136 22.66 -12.55 -3.76
CA GLU A 136 21.75 -13.69 -3.71
C GLU A 136 20.59 -13.43 -2.72
N PRO A 137 19.31 -13.60 -3.13
CA PRO A 137 18.18 -13.46 -2.22
C PRO A 137 18.25 -14.44 -1.05
N LEU A 138 18.02 -13.93 0.17
CA LEU A 138 17.91 -14.73 1.39
C LEU A 138 16.47 -15.25 1.57
N PRO A 139 16.23 -16.22 2.48
CA PRO A 139 14.88 -16.69 2.80
C PRO A 139 13.92 -15.53 3.13
N LEU A 140 12.68 -15.62 2.64
CA LEU A 140 11.68 -14.58 2.85
C LEU A 140 11.21 -14.57 4.33
N PRO A 141 11.01 -13.38 4.92
CA PRO A 141 10.42 -13.27 6.24
C PRO A 141 8.92 -13.61 6.21
N SER A 142 8.35 -13.75 7.41
CA SER A 142 6.90 -13.74 7.62
C SER A 142 6.50 -12.55 8.48
N LEU A 143 5.41 -11.87 8.12
CA LEU A 143 4.81 -10.83 8.96
C LEU A 143 3.78 -11.48 9.89
N LYS A 144 4.00 -11.38 11.19
CA LYS A 144 2.98 -11.64 12.20
C LYS A 144 2.26 -10.34 12.53
N ILE A 145 0.94 -10.44 12.60
CA ILE A 145 0.04 -9.35 12.98
C ILE A 145 -0.65 -9.80 14.27
N ASN A 146 -0.75 -8.92 15.26
CA ASN A 146 -1.47 -9.21 16.50
C ASN A 146 -2.89 -9.72 16.16
N PRO A 147 -3.25 -10.95 16.57
CA PRO A 147 -4.54 -11.52 16.24
C PRO A 147 -5.71 -10.77 16.87
N GLU A 148 -5.50 -9.97 17.92
CA GLU A 148 -6.56 -9.18 18.57
C GLU A 148 -7.02 -7.98 17.72
N ILE A 149 -6.31 -7.63 16.65
CA ILE A 149 -6.75 -6.61 15.70
C ILE A 149 -7.86 -7.20 14.83
N LYS A 150 -9.11 -6.79 15.04
CA LYS A 150 -10.29 -7.37 14.38
C LYS A 150 -11.03 -6.41 13.47
N THR A 151 -10.86 -5.11 13.64
CA THR A 151 -11.67 -4.08 12.99
C THR A 151 -10.81 -2.92 12.48
N LEU A 152 -11.41 -2.07 11.64
CA LEU A 152 -10.78 -0.81 11.26
C LEU A 152 -10.66 0.15 12.46
N GLU A 153 -11.62 0.12 13.38
CA GLU A 153 -11.58 0.93 14.60
C GLU A 153 -10.38 0.57 15.48
N ASP A 154 -10.04 -0.72 15.59
CA ASP A 154 -8.85 -1.16 16.33
C ASP A 154 -7.58 -0.50 15.78
N LEU A 155 -7.43 -0.50 14.44
CA LEU A 155 -6.30 0.12 13.74
C LEU A 155 -6.19 1.64 13.99
N GLU A 156 -7.32 2.30 14.25
CA GLU A 156 -7.41 3.75 14.41
C GLU A 156 -7.29 4.20 15.88
N THR A 157 -7.47 3.29 16.83
CA THR A 157 -7.64 3.64 18.24
C THR A 157 -6.50 3.18 19.13
N TRP A 158 -6.12 1.89 19.07
CA TRP A 158 -5.18 1.31 20.05
C TRP A 158 -3.99 0.61 19.41
N VAL A 159 -4.07 0.21 18.14
CA VAL A 159 -2.97 -0.49 17.46
C VAL A 159 -1.73 0.37 17.36
N THR A 160 -0.59 -0.25 17.63
CA THR A 160 0.73 0.38 17.58
C THR A 160 1.68 -0.42 16.70
N MET A 161 2.90 0.10 16.52
CA MET A 161 3.93 -0.63 15.78
C MET A 161 4.37 -1.93 16.48
N ASP A 162 4.18 -2.05 17.80
CA ASP A 162 4.54 -3.23 18.59
C ASP A 162 3.63 -4.44 18.30
N ASP A 163 2.49 -4.21 17.63
CA ASP A 163 1.55 -5.25 17.22
C ASP A 163 1.94 -5.98 15.93
N PHE A 164 3.11 -5.64 15.37
CA PHE A 164 3.61 -6.20 14.12
C PHE A 164 5.04 -6.72 14.31
N GLU A 165 5.29 -7.97 13.92
CA GLU A 165 6.60 -8.61 14.04
C GLU A 165 7.00 -9.22 12.69
N LEU A 166 8.18 -8.84 12.18
CA LEU A 166 8.83 -9.54 11.07
C LEU A 166 9.67 -10.69 11.62
N VAL A 167 9.26 -11.91 11.32
CA VAL A 167 9.90 -13.14 11.79
C VAL A 167 10.75 -13.75 10.70
N GLY A 168 11.98 -14.11 11.05
CA GLY A 168 12.94 -14.69 10.11
C GLY A 168 13.41 -13.70 9.04
N TYR A 169 13.43 -12.40 9.36
CA TYR A 169 13.97 -11.40 8.44
C TYR A 169 15.48 -11.42 8.46
N GLU A 170 16.04 -12.06 7.44
CA GLU A 170 17.46 -12.03 7.13
C GLU A 170 17.70 -11.05 5.98
N HIS A 171 18.74 -10.22 6.09
CA HIS A 171 19.10 -9.26 5.06
C HIS A 171 20.61 -9.10 4.95
N HIS A 172 21.07 -8.71 3.76
CA HIS A 172 22.45 -8.28 3.53
C HIS A 172 22.72 -6.92 4.18
N ASP A 173 23.99 -6.52 4.24
CA ASP A 173 24.38 -5.21 4.75
C ASP A 173 23.71 -4.05 3.98
N PRO A 174 23.29 -2.97 4.65
CA PRO A 174 22.60 -1.85 3.99
C PRO A 174 23.40 -1.26 2.82
N VAL A 175 22.72 -0.99 1.70
CA VAL A 175 23.27 -0.20 0.58
C VAL A 175 22.82 1.25 0.75
N LYS A 176 23.75 2.19 0.68
CA LYS A 176 23.46 3.62 0.86
C LYS A 176 23.26 4.32 -0.48
N TYR A 177 22.01 4.45 -0.92
CA TYR A 177 21.67 5.25 -2.08
C TYR A 177 21.55 6.75 -1.74
N PRO A 178 21.98 7.65 -2.62
CA PRO A 178 21.68 9.08 -2.48
C PRO A 178 20.18 9.33 -2.70
N PHE A 179 19.63 10.27 -1.93
CA PHE A 179 18.29 10.79 -2.15
C PHE A 179 18.34 11.92 -3.18
N THR A 180 17.47 11.84 -4.19
CA THR A 180 17.35 12.85 -5.24
C THR A 180 15.97 13.51 -5.13
N VAL A 181 15.93 14.84 -5.05
CA VAL A 181 14.70 15.65 -5.00
C VAL A 181 14.21 15.92 -6.42
#